data_AF-A0A8S3R9N5-F1
#
_entry.id   AF-A0A8S3R9N5-F1
#
_cell.length_a   1.000
_cell.length_b   1.000
_cell.length_c   1.000
_cell.angle_alpha   90.00
_cell.angle_beta   90.00
_cell.angle_gamma   90.00
#
_symmetry.space_group_name_H-M   'P 1'
#
loop_
_entity.id
_entity.type
_entity.pdbx_description
1 polymer ?
#
loop_
_entity_poly.entity_id
_entity_poly.type
_entity_poly.pdbx_seq_one_letter_code
_entity_poly.pdbx_strand_id
1 'polypeptide(L)'
;MVSTTDLPTKECRNSLSARTQPDVVSELIEKEVFKGFLYGPFKDPPFQKYRVSPIGIAEGKYSGKKRLILDLSSPHNDDKHLSINDLIDKQDCSMSYVRIDDAIDVILKFGRNSWLCKFDISDAFKNCPIIPSQWPLFCIKWEKCIIFMSV
;
A
#
# COMPACT_ATOMS: atom_id res chain seq x y z
N MET A 1 -9.53 -5.79 13.09
CA MET A 1 -8.87 -4.44 13.18
C MET A 1 -7.58 -4.59 13.99
N VAL A 2 -6.42 -4.06 13.55
CA VAL A 2 -5.16 -4.23 14.31
C VAL A 2 -5.22 -3.43 15.62
N SER A 3 -5.01 -4.10 16.76
CA SER A 3 -4.85 -3.42 18.06
C SER A 3 -3.52 -2.66 18.05
N THR A 4 -3.59 -1.34 17.89
CA THR A 4 -2.42 -0.45 17.70
C THR A 4 -1.66 -0.15 18.99
N THR A 5 -2.14 -0.59 20.15
CA THR A 5 -1.75 0.01 21.43
C THR A 5 -0.34 -0.32 21.92
N ASP A 6 0.35 -1.33 21.38
CA ASP A 6 1.68 -1.71 21.91
C ASP A 6 2.77 -2.14 20.92
N LEU A 7 2.64 -1.83 19.63
CA LEU A 7 3.70 -2.16 18.67
C LEU A 7 4.92 -1.25 18.85
N PRO A 8 6.14 -1.79 19.04
CA PRO A 8 7.34 -0.97 19.16
C PRO A 8 7.71 -0.36 17.81
N THR A 9 8.38 0.80 17.86
CA THR A 9 8.94 1.42 16.67
C THR A 9 9.91 0.47 15.98
N LYS A 10 9.72 0.28 14.67
CA LYS A 10 10.58 -0.57 13.84
C LYS A 10 10.74 0.04 12.48
N GLU A 11 11.98 0.13 12.03
CA GLU A 11 12.31 0.57 10.69
C GLU A 11 12.96 -0.54 9.89
N CYS A 12 12.31 -0.93 8.80
CA CYS A 12 12.84 -1.91 7.86
C CYS A 12 13.67 -1.22 6.78
N ARG A 13 14.76 -1.86 6.37
CA ARG A 13 15.66 -1.33 5.34
C ARG A 13 15.03 -1.48 3.96
N ASN A 14 14.94 -0.37 3.21
CA ASN A 14 14.46 -0.36 1.82
C ASN A 14 15.16 -1.41 0.96
N SER A 15 14.43 -1.99 0.00
CA SER A 15 14.94 -3.02 -0.91
C SER A 15 16.11 -2.53 -1.78
N LEU A 16 16.86 -3.45 -2.39
CA LEU A 16 17.95 -3.07 -3.29
C LEU A 16 17.45 -2.24 -4.48
N SER A 17 16.28 -2.57 -5.04
CA SER A 17 15.75 -1.88 -6.23
C SER A 17 15.40 -0.41 -5.99
N ALA A 18 15.01 -0.05 -4.77
CA ALA A 18 14.84 1.35 -4.37
C ALA A 18 16.20 2.05 -4.18
N ARG A 19 17.16 1.40 -3.53
CA ARG A 19 18.48 2.00 -3.25
C ARG A 19 19.32 2.23 -4.50
N THR A 20 19.14 1.42 -5.54
CA THR A 20 19.88 1.56 -6.81
C THR A 20 19.27 2.59 -7.76
N GLN A 21 18.06 3.08 -7.47
CA GLN A 21 17.33 4.03 -8.32
C GLN A 21 16.75 5.17 -7.49
N PRO A 22 17.60 5.94 -6.79
CA PRO A 22 17.13 6.95 -5.84
C PRO A 22 16.29 8.04 -6.50
N ASP A 23 16.70 8.53 -7.68
CA ASP A 23 16.00 9.61 -8.39
C ASP A 23 14.56 9.20 -8.75
N VAL A 24 14.38 7.95 -9.21
CA VAL A 24 13.06 7.40 -9.54
C VAL A 24 12.19 7.30 -8.29
N VAL A 25 12.75 6.90 -7.16
CA VAL A 25 12.00 6.80 -5.90
C VAL A 25 11.57 8.20 -5.44
N SER A 26 12.47 9.17 -5.46
CA SER A 26 12.17 10.56 -5.08
C SER A 26 11.06 11.14 -5.96
N GLU A 27 11.13 10.95 -7.28
CA GLU A 27 10.10 11.40 -8.23
C GLU A 27 8.74 10.72 -7.98
N LEU A 28 8.73 9.41 -7.72
CA LEU A 28 7.49 8.68 -7.43
C LEU A 28 6.87 9.12 -6.10
N ILE A 29 7.68 9.33 -5.06
CA ILE A 29 7.20 9.84 -3.77
C ILE A 29 6.61 11.24 -3.94
N GLU A 30 7.30 12.14 -4.66
CA GLU A 30 6.80 13.49 -4.91
C GLU A 30 5.44 13.48 -5.61
N LYS A 31 5.25 12.61 -6.61
CA LYS A 31 3.95 12.43 -7.28
C LYS A 31 2.85 11.95 -6.33
N GLU A 32 3.15 11.03 -5.44
CA GLU A 32 2.20 10.50 -4.47
C GLU A 32 1.85 11.53 -3.38
N VAL A 33 2.83 12.36 -2.97
CA VAL A 33 2.60 13.51 -2.08
C VAL A 33 1.74 14.56 -2.77
N PHE A 34 2.05 14.91 -4.03
CA PHE A 34 1.27 15.88 -4.81
C PHE A 34 -0.19 15.45 -4.99
N LYS A 35 -0.44 14.14 -5.16
CA LYS A 35 -1.79 13.57 -5.22
C LYS A 35 -2.52 13.53 -3.87
N GLY A 36 -1.83 13.86 -2.76
CA GLY A 36 -2.40 13.81 -1.42
C GLY A 36 -2.53 12.40 -0.84
N PHE A 37 -1.85 11.41 -1.42
CA PHE A 37 -1.87 10.03 -0.93
C PHE A 37 -0.81 9.77 0.14
N LEU A 38 0.29 10.52 0.09
CA LEU A 38 1.36 10.50 1.08
C LEU A 38 1.49 11.87 1.76
N TYR A 39 1.86 11.84 3.05
CA TYR A 39 2.06 13.03 3.88
C TYR A 39 3.50 13.07 4.40
N GLY A 40 4.11 14.25 4.29
CA GLY A 40 5.52 14.49 4.59
C GLY A 40 6.21 15.19 3.42
N PRO A 41 7.55 15.10 3.30
CA PRO A 41 8.48 14.42 4.20
C PRO A 41 8.66 15.16 5.54
N PHE A 42 8.63 14.43 6.65
CA PHE A 42 8.90 14.95 8.00
C PHE A 42 10.32 14.60 8.45
N LYS A 43 11.09 15.61 8.91
CA LYS A 43 12.45 15.39 9.45
C LYS A 43 12.41 14.64 10.77
N ASP A 44 11.46 15.01 11.62
CA ASP A 44 11.16 14.35 12.88
C ASP A 44 9.90 13.49 12.72
N PRO A 45 9.85 12.27 13.29
CA PRO A 45 8.68 11.41 13.14
C PRO A 45 7.43 12.08 13.72
N PRO A 46 6.31 12.15 12.98
CA PRO A 46 5.07 12.76 13.47
C PRO A 46 4.32 11.92 14.52
N PHE A 47 4.84 10.72 14.84
CA PHE A 47 4.23 9.77 15.77
C PHE A 47 5.26 9.26 16.77
N GLN A 48 4.83 9.01 18.02
CA GLN A 48 5.71 8.49 19.07
C GLN A 48 6.13 7.03 18.84
N LYS A 49 5.20 6.19 18.37
CA LYS A 49 5.43 4.81 17.96
C LYS A 49 4.99 4.66 16.50
N TYR A 50 5.84 4.09 15.63
CA TYR A 50 5.53 3.94 14.21
C TYR A 50 6.27 2.77 13.56
N ARG A 51 5.76 2.29 12.42
CA ARG A 51 6.33 1.19 11.63
C ARG A 51 6.71 1.70 10.25
N VAL A 52 8.00 1.58 9.91
CA VAL A 52 8.49 1.86 8.56
C VAL A 52 8.64 0.55 7.81
N SER A 53 7.77 0.35 6.82
CA SER A 53 7.88 -0.75 5.86
C SER A 53 8.87 -0.38 4.76
N PRO A 54 9.66 -1.34 4.25
CA PRO A 54 10.64 -1.05 3.23
C PRO A 54 9.96 -0.83 1.89
N ILE A 55 10.50 0.12 1.13
CA ILE A 55 10.04 0.38 -0.24
C ILE A 55 10.91 -0.31 -1.29
N GLY A 56 10.32 -0.56 -2.44
CA GLY A 56 10.99 -1.07 -3.63
C GLY A 56 10.43 -0.48 -4.91
N ILE A 57 11.18 -0.69 -5.99
CA ILE A 57 10.74 -0.36 -7.34
C ILE A 57 10.38 -1.65 -8.06
N ALA A 58 9.19 -1.67 -8.66
CA ALA A 58 8.80 -2.67 -9.65
C ALA A 58 8.52 -2.01 -10.99
N GLU A 59 8.84 -2.74 -12.06
CA GLU A 59 8.68 -2.29 -13.43
C GLU A 59 7.66 -3.16 -14.15
N GLY A 60 6.65 -2.52 -14.75
CA GLY A 60 5.63 -3.24 -15.49
C GLY A 60 6.20 -3.84 -16.77
N LYS A 61 6.23 -5.19 -16.87
CA LYS A 61 6.82 -5.99 -17.97
C LYS A 61 6.59 -5.45 -19.39
N TYR A 62 5.41 -4.90 -19.67
CA TYR A 62 5.04 -4.42 -21.01
C TYR A 62 5.01 -2.89 -21.16
N SER A 63 5.01 -2.15 -20.05
CA SER A 63 4.86 -0.68 -20.08
C SER A 63 6.15 0.06 -19.75
N GLY A 64 7.14 -0.62 -19.16
CA GLY A 64 8.33 0.03 -18.58
C GLY A 64 8.01 0.96 -17.41
N LYS A 65 6.72 1.08 -17.01
CA LYS A 65 6.30 1.99 -15.97
C LYS A 65 6.78 1.47 -14.62
N LYS A 66 7.60 2.27 -13.95
CA LYS A 66 8.08 2.03 -12.59
C LYS A 66 7.02 2.43 -11.58
N ARG A 67 6.88 1.63 -10.53
CA ARG A 67 5.94 1.83 -9.43
C ARG A 67 6.65 1.61 -8.11
N LEU A 68 6.27 2.43 -7.13
CA LEU A 68 6.67 2.23 -5.75
C LEU A 68 5.89 1.03 -5.19
N ILE A 69 6.60 0.07 -4.60
CA ILE A 69 6.03 -1.03 -3.85
C ILE A 69 6.36 -0.85 -2.39
N LEU A 70 5.35 -1.00 -1.54
CA LEU A 70 5.48 -1.07 -0.10
C LEU A 70 5.39 -2.52 0.35
N ASP A 71 6.43 -3.03 1.02
CA ASP A 71 6.41 -4.39 1.56
C ASP A 71 5.85 -4.41 2.99
N LEU A 72 4.54 -4.63 3.09
CA LEU A 72 3.83 -4.78 4.37
C LEU A 72 4.04 -6.14 5.03
N SER A 73 4.69 -7.09 4.34
CA SER A 73 5.08 -8.40 4.89
C SER A 73 6.48 -8.39 5.50
N SER A 74 7.19 -7.27 5.43
CA SER A 74 8.47 -7.09 6.13
C SER A 74 8.26 -6.68 7.61
N PRO A 75 9.13 -7.13 8.54
CA PRO A 75 10.23 -8.07 8.31
C PRO A 75 9.73 -9.52 8.13
N HIS A 76 10.39 -10.26 7.22
CA HIS A 76 10.08 -11.66 6.97
C HIS A 76 10.72 -12.54 8.03
N ASN A 77 9.96 -13.49 8.60
CA ASN A 77 10.44 -14.48 9.58
C ASN A 77 11.11 -13.88 10.83
N ASP A 78 10.60 -12.76 11.36
CA ASP A 78 11.09 -12.14 12.60
C ASP A 78 10.09 -12.40 13.74
N ASP A 79 10.36 -13.42 14.56
CA ASP A 79 9.51 -13.82 15.69
C ASP A 79 9.34 -12.71 16.75
N LYS A 80 10.21 -11.70 16.75
CA LYS A 80 10.16 -10.58 17.69
C LYS A 80 9.36 -9.40 17.15
N HIS A 81 9.16 -9.34 15.83
CA HIS A 81 8.52 -8.22 15.16
C HIS A 81 7.64 -8.71 14.02
N LEU A 82 6.36 -8.94 14.33
CA LEU A 82 5.34 -9.23 13.33
C LEU A 82 5.31 -8.14 12.23
N SER A 83 5.05 -8.57 10.99
CA SER A 83 4.80 -7.65 9.88
C SER A 83 3.41 -7.00 10.01
N ILE A 84 3.12 -5.96 9.22
CA ILE A 84 1.79 -5.35 9.25
C ILE A 84 0.71 -6.34 8.82
N ASN A 85 1.03 -7.17 7.82
CA ASN A 85 0.10 -8.19 7.34
C ASN A 85 -0.13 -9.31 8.38
N ASP A 86 0.86 -9.68 9.18
CA ASP A 86 0.71 -10.71 10.23
C ASP A 86 -0.21 -10.27 11.38
N LEU A 87 -0.40 -8.95 11.53
CA LEU A 87 -1.24 -8.37 12.56
C LEU A 87 -2.73 -8.34 12.19
N ILE A 88 -3.07 -8.64 10.94
CA ILE A 88 -4.45 -8.62 10.45
C ILE A 88 -5.11 -9.96 10.80
N ASP A 89 -6.15 -9.93 11.63
CA ASP A 89 -6.98 -11.10 11.87
C ASP A 89 -7.74 -11.50 10.59
N LYS A 90 -7.45 -12.70 10.12
CA LYS A 90 -8.06 -13.27 8.91
C LYS A 90 -9.54 -13.61 9.10
N GLN A 91 -9.99 -13.80 10.33
CA GLN A 91 -11.41 -14.07 10.63
C GLN A 91 -12.24 -12.80 10.48
N ASP A 92 -11.71 -11.65 10.90
CA ASP A 92 -12.36 -10.33 10.78
C ASP A 92 -12.27 -9.75 9.36
N CYS A 93 -11.33 -10.22 8.55
CA CYS A 93 -11.03 -9.69 7.22
C CYS A 93 -11.18 -10.76 6.14
N SER A 94 -12.39 -11.31 5.99
CA SER A 94 -12.72 -12.21 4.87
C SER A 94 -13.00 -11.42 3.60
N MET A 95 -12.34 -11.77 2.50
CA MET A 95 -12.55 -11.17 1.19
C MET A 95 -13.31 -12.14 0.29
N SER A 96 -14.45 -11.71 -0.24
CA SER A 96 -15.18 -12.41 -1.29
C SER A 96 -14.93 -11.73 -2.62
N TYR A 97 -14.44 -12.49 -3.60
CA TYR A 97 -14.23 -11.99 -4.95
C TYR A 97 -15.44 -12.29 -5.83
N VAL A 98 -15.81 -11.32 -6.68
CA VAL A 98 -16.72 -11.57 -7.80
C VAL A 98 -16.06 -12.56 -8.75
N ARG A 99 -16.79 -13.62 -9.09
CA ARG A 99 -16.32 -14.69 -9.98
C ARG A 99 -16.63 -14.33 -11.43
N ILE A 100 -15.94 -15.04 -12.33
CA ILE A 100 -16.25 -14.95 -13.76
C ILE A 100 -17.68 -15.43 -14.02
N ASP A 101 -18.13 -16.47 -13.30
CA ASP A 101 -19.49 -16.99 -13.42
C ASP A 101 -20.54 -15.92 -13.10
N ASP A 102 -20.33 -15.13 -12.03
CA ASP A 102 -21.22 -14.02 -11.68
C ASP A 102 -21.33 -13.00 -12.83
N ALA A 103 -20.20 -12.69 -13.49
CA ALA A 103 -20.18 -11.78 -14.64
C ALA A 103 -20.89 -12.39 -15.86
N ILE A 104 -20.70 -13.68 -16.12
CA ILE A 104 -21.38 -14.42 -17.20
C ILE A 104 -22.88 -14.42 -16.97
N ASP A 105 -23.34 -14.71 -15.75
CA ASP A 105 -24.76 -14.73 -15.39
C ASP A 105 -25.41 -13.37 -15.63
N VAL A 106 -24.72 -12.28 -15.28
CA VAL A 106 -25.19 -10.92 -15.55
C VAL A 106 -25.30 -10.66 -17.06
N ILE A 107 -24.29 -11.03 -17.86
CA ILE A 107 -24.30 -10.85 -19.32
C ILE A 107 -25.43 -11.65 -19.97
N LEU A 108 -25.60 -12.91 -19.57
CA LEU A 108 -26.66 -13.78 -20.08
C LEU A 108 -28.06 -13.24 -19.72
N LYS A 109 -28.21 -12.67 -18.52
CA LYS A 109 -29.47 -12.07 -18.05
C LYS A 109 -29.91 -10.86 -18.89
N PHE A 110 -28.98 -10.00 -19.30
CA PHE A 110 -29.31 -8.87 -20.18
C PHE A 110 -29.64 -9.33 -21.61
N GLY A 111 -29.02 -10.42 -22.07
CA GLY A 111 -29.37 -11.08 -23.31
C GLY A 111 -28.77 -10.45 -24.56
N ARG A 112 -29.14 -10.99 -25.72
CA ARG A 112 -28.57 -10.62 -27.02
C ARG A 112 -28.89 -9.17 -27.38
N ASN A 113 -27.91 -8.49 -28.00
CA ASN A 113 -27.96 -7.07 -28.39
C ASN A 113 -27.86 -6.07 -27.22
N SER A 114 -27.46 -6.53 -26.04
CA SER A 114 -27.16 -5.65 -24.91
C SER A 114 -25.85 -4.89 -25.09
N TRP A 115 -25.81 -3.67 -24.56
CA TRP A 115 -24.61 -2.84 -24.54
C TRP A 115 -23.82 -3.09 -23.25
N LEU A 116 -22.50 -3.24 -23.37
CA LEU A 116 -21.61 -3.42 -22.23
C LEU A 116 -20.71 -2.19 -22.09
N CYS A 117 -20.60 -1.67 -20.87
CA CYS A 117 -19.64 -0.63 -20.52
C CYS A 117 -18.75 -1.12 -19.38
N LYS A 118 -17.45 -0.85 -19.48
CA LYS A 118 -16.47 -1.12 -18.43
C LYS A 118 -15.87 0.19 -17.97
N PHE A 119 -15.87 0.40 -16.65
CA PHE A 119 -15.15 1.49 -16.01
C PHE A 119 -13.97 0.93 -15.23
N ASP A 120 -12.81 1.57 -15.37
CA ASP A 120 -11.61 1.28 -14.59
C ASP A 120 -11.41 2.41 -13.58
N ILE A 121 -11.40 2.08 -12.30
CA ILE A 121 -11.19 3.06 -11.23
C ILE A 121 -9.68 3.22 -11.03
N SER A 122 -9.15 4.38 -11.41
CA SER A 122 -7.75 4.72 -11.16
C SER A 122 -7.46 4.85 -9.67
N ASP A 123 -6.27 4.38 -9.25
CA ASP A 123 -5.79 4.45 -7.86
C ASP A 123 -6.81 3.85 -6.84
N ALA A 124 -7.59 2.83 -7.22
CA ALA A 124 -8.76 2.32 -6.47
C ALA A 124 -8.53 2.08 -4.98
N PHE A 125 -7.40 1.48 -4.59
CA PHE A 125 -7.09 1.22 -3.19
C PHE A 125 -6.89 2.49 -2.38
N LYS A 126 -6.32 3.54 -3.00
CA LYS A 126 -6.04 4.84 -2.40
C LYS A 126 -7.27 5.74 -2.34
N ASN A 127 -8.41 5.27 -2.85
CA ASN A 127 -9.69 5.96 -2.69
C ASN A 127 -10.37 5.59 -1.35
N CYS A 128 -9.84 4.61 -0.62
CA CYS A 128 -10.37 4.13 0.65
C CYS A 128 -9.50 4.63 1.81
N PRO A 129 -9.88 5.70 2.53
CA PRO A 129 -9.03 6.30 3.54
C PRO A 129 -8.63 5.33 4.66
N ILE A 130 -7.37 5.42 5.09
CA ILE A 130 -6.89 4.71 6.28
C ILE A 130 -7.38 5.49 7.51
N ILE A 131 -7.92 4.78 8.50
CA ILE A 131 -8.37 5.39 9.76
C ILE A 131 -7.16 6.06 10.44
N PRO A 132 -7.28 7.31 10.94
CA PRO A 132 -6.13 8.06 11.46
C PRO A 132 -5.31 7.37 12.56
N SER A 133 -5.96 6.54 13.38
CA SER A 133 -5.28 5.75 14.42
C SER A 133 -4.31 4.70 13.86
N GLN A 134 -4.39 4.38 12.56
CA GLN A 134 -3.54 3.40 11.89
C GLN A 134 -2.45 4.04 11.01
N TRP A 135 -2.47 5.35 10.73
CA TRP A 135 -1.40 6.02 9.98
C TRP A 135 0.02 5.71 10.47
N PRO A 136 0.29 5.57 11.79
CA PRO A 136 1.63 5.21 12.27
C PRO A 136 2.11 3.84 11.80
N LEU A 137 1.21 2.95 11.33
CA LEU A 137 1.56 1.62 10.81
C LEU A 137 1.97 1.64 9.33
N PHE A 138 1.61 2.69 8.59
CA PHE A 138 1.83 2.81 7.15
C PHE A 138 2.86 3.89 6.83
N CYS A 139 4.00 3.86 7.51
CA CYS A 139 5.10 4.78 7.24
C CYS A 139 6.14 4.18 6.28
N ILE A 140 6.80 5.05 5.53
CA ILE A 140 8.00 4.78 4.75
C ILE A 140 9.10 5.76 5.17
N LYS A 141 10.36 5.38 4.92
CA LYS A 141 11.51 6.24 5.18
C LYS A 141 12.32 6.44 3.91
N TRP A 142 12.51 7.70 3.56
CA TRP A 142 13.28 8.11 2.40
C TRP A 142 14.12 9.34 2.72
N GLU A 143 15.39 9.34 2.32
CA GLU A 143 16.34 10.45 2.57
C GLU A 143 16.34 10.96 4.03
N LYS A 144 16.29 10.02 4.99
CA LYS A 144 16.21 10.28 6.45
C LYS A 144 14.90 10.92 6.93
N CYS A 145 13.97 11.22 6.05
CA CYS A 145 12.65 11.72 6.40
C CYS A 145 11.63 10.60 6.50
N ILE A 146 10.62 10.79 7.37
CA ILE A 146 9.47 9.91 7.50
C ILE A 146 8.33 10.46 6.64
N ILE A 147 7.67 9.57 5.92
CA ILE A 147 6.46 9.85 5.13
C ILE A 147 5.44 8.80 5.54
N PHE A 148 4.17 9.17 5.67
CA PHE A 148 3.11 8.20 5.97
C PHE A 148 1.97 8.27 4.96
N MET A 149 1.25 7.17 4.83
CA MET A 149 0.10 7.03 3.98
C MET A 149 -1.18 7.27 4.78
N SER A 150 -2.11 8.06 4.23
CA SER A 150 -3.41 8.34 4.87
C SER A 150 -4.60 7.71 4.14
N VAL A 151 -4.35 7.07 3.00
CA VAL A 151 -5.36 6.50 2.10
C VAL A 151 -5.00 5.10 1.60
#